data_AF-A0A848NRN7-F1
#
_entry.id   AF-A0A848NRN7-F1
#
_cell.length_a   1.000
_cell.length_b   1.000
_cell.length_c   1.000
_cell.angle_alpha   90.00
_cell.angle_beta   90.00
_cell.angle_gamma   90.00
#
_symmetry.space_group_name_H-M   'P 1'
#
loop_
_entity.id
_entity.type
_entity.pdbx_description
1 polymer ?
#
loop_
_entity_poly.entity_id
_entity_poly.type
_entity_poly.pdbx_seq_one_letter_code
_entity_poly.pdbx_strand_id
1 'polypeptide(L)'
;MPPSPALPRRRLCRPLLLALSLTLAPFSTRAQTLPAAASDAAWASTTASEAVSNPPGAGAAELPAVTVTARRREESAQDVPISMTVLNGEQLRADAAPQAGVAGLARSAPNLAFTDTGGQNSNVFTIRGVGSFAP
;
A
#
# COMPACT_ATOMS: atom_id res chain seq x y z
N MET A 1 -17.61 2.07 53.55
CA MET A 1 -16.53 2.88 52.96
C MET A 1 -15.19 2.23 53.32
N PRO A 2 -14.66 1.28 52.54
CA PRO A 2 -13.32 0.74 52.75
C PRO A 2 -12.25 1.62 52.08
N PRO A 3 -11.02 1.72 52.63
CA PRO A 3 -9.93 2.49 52.02
C PRO A 3 -9.30 1.76 50.83
N SER A 4 -9.05 2.49 49.75
CA SER A 4 -8.37 2.01 48.53
C SER A 4 -6.87 1.76 48.77
N PRO A 5 -6.28 0.71 48.15
CA PRO A 5 -4.84 0.46 48.25
C PRO A 5 -4.03 1.40 47.34
N ALA A 6 -3.02 2.02 47.93
CA ALA A 6 -2.01 2.84 47.26
C ALA A 6 -1.03 1.95 46.47
N LEU A 7 -0.80 2.30 45.20
CA LEU A 7 0.32 1.78 44.40
C LEU A 7 1.41 2.85 44.32
N PRO A 8 2.64 2.57 44.79
CA PRO A 8 3.78 3.34 44.33
C PRO A 8 4.83 2.50 43.59
N ARG A 9 5.06 2.99 42.37
CA ARG A 9 6.37 3.29 41.76
C ARG A 9 7.18 2.11 41.20
N ARG A 10 6.95 1.94 39.88
CA ARG A 10 7.84 1.37 38.89
C ARG A 10 9.31 1.62 39.22
N ARG A 11 10.06 0.54 39.47
CA ARG A 11 11.52 0.55 39.56
C ARG A 11 12.10 0.83 38.18
N LEU A 12 12.44 2.09 37.94
CA LEU A 12 13.24 2.53 36.81
C LEU A 12 14.71 2.20 37.13
N CYS A 13 15.11 0.96 36.90
CA CYS A 13 16.53 0.57 36.85
C CYS A 13 16.84 0.18 35.40
N ARG A 14 17.13 1.17 34.56
CA ARG A 14 17.93 0.95 33.35
C ARG A 14 19.38 1.22 33.74
N PRO A 15 20.26 0.20 33.82
CA PRO A 15 21.65 0.43 34.10
C PRO A 15 22.31 1.01 32.84
N LEU A 16 22.66 2.28 33.01
CA LEU A 16 23.77 2.97 32.39
C LEU A 16 25.04 2.08 32.39
N LEU A 17 25.43 1.58 31.22
CA LEU A 17 26.73 0.99 30.87
C LEU A 17 26.90 1.33 29.38
N LEU A 18 27.62 2.37 28.97
CA LEU A 18 29.04 2.69 29.11
C LEU A 18 29.98 1.53 28.72
N ALA A 19 30.19 1.37 27.42
CA ALA A 19 31.40 0.82 26.78
C ALA A 19 31.25 1.11 25.26
N LEU A 20 31.73 2.23 24.71
CA LEU A 20 33.14 2.49 24.39
C LEU A 20 33.88 1.27 23.85
N SER A 21 33.69 0.98 22.56
CA SER A 21 34.74 0.36 21.74
C SER A 21 34.67 0.95 20.34
N LEU A 22 35.52 1.96 20.16
CA LEU A 22 35.88 2.57 18.89
C LEU A 22 36.75 1.55 18.11
N THR A 23 36.13 0.77 17.23
CA THR A 23 36.88 -0.04 16.26
C THR A 23 36.86 0.65 14.90
N LEU A 24 37.97 1.33 14.64
CA LEU A 24 38.34 1.92 13.36
C LEU A 24 38.58 0.81 12.34
N ALA A 25 37.60 0.56 11.46
CA ALA A 25 37.77 -0.34 10.32
C ALA A 25 38.23 0.47 9.09
N PRO A 26 39.33 0.10 8.41
CA PRO A 26 39.80 0.80 7.22
C PRO A 26 38.84 0.60 6.05
N PHE A 27 38.35 1.72 5.53
CA PHE A 27 37.51 1.84 4.34
C PHE A 27 38.33 1.47 3.10
N SER A 28 38.48 0.17 2.83
CA SER A 28 39.13 -0.33 1.63
C SER A 28 38.32 0.03 0.39
N THR A 29 38.83 1.01 -0.35
CA THR A 29 38.35 1.45 -1.65
C THR A 29 38.49 0.33 -2.67
N ARG A 30 37.43 -0.45 -2.89
CA ARG A 30 37.33 -1.26 -4.12
C ARG A 30 36.74 -0.40 -5.22
N ALA A 31 37.62 0.23 -5.98
CA ALA A 31 37.35 0.64 -7.35
C ALA A 31 36.87 -0.61 -8.13
N GLN A 32 35.58 -0.69 -8.41
CA GLN A 32 35.04 -1.64 -9.37
C GLN A 32 34.75 -0.89 -10.66
N THR A 33 35.69 -1.05 -11.58
CA THR A 33 35.56 -0.76 -13.00
C THR A 33 34.37 -1.54 -13.57
N LEU A 34 33.43 -0.81 -14.18
CA LEU A 34 32.33 -1.36 -14.98
C LEU A 34 32.90 -1.96 -16.28
N PRO A 35 32.80 -3.27 -16.55
CA PRO A 35 32.90 -3.75 -17.92
C PRO A 35 31.55 -3.56 -18.61
N ALA A 36 31.51 -2.64 -19.57
CA ALA A 36 30.49 -2.59 -20.59
C ALA A 36 30.67 -3.82 -21.50
N ALA A 37 29.95 -4.90 -21.23
CA ALA A 37 29.76 -5.99 -22.17
C ALA A 37 28.43 -5.75 -22.90
N ALA A 38 28.54 -5.26 -24.12
CA ALA A 38 27.48 -5.33 -25.11
C ALA A 38 27.28 -6.80 -25.48
N SER A 39 26.13 -7.36 -25.12
CA SER A 39 25.63 -8.62 -25.66
C SER A 39 24.50 -8.28 -26.62
N ASP A 40 24.88 -7.76 -27.78
CA ASP A 40 24.03 -7.77 -28.98
C ASP A 40 23.84 -9.22 -29.45
N ALA A 41 22.59 -9.52 -29.83
CA ALA A 41 22.17 -10.62 -30.69
C ALA A 41 22.43 -12.07 -30.21
N ALA A 42 21.41 -12.64 -29.53
CA ALA A 42 21.07 -14.05 -29.71
C ALA A 42 19.60 -14.34 -29.34
N TRP A 43 18.63 -13.64 -29.94
CA TRP A 43 17.25 -14.12 -29.99
C TRP A 43 17.13 -15.22 -31.05
N ALA A 44 17.73 -16.36 -30.79
CA ALA A 44 17.53 -17.57 -31.56
C ALA A 44 17.12 -18.69 -30.59
N SER A 45 15.96 -18.51 -29.95
CA SER A 45 15.23 -19.63 -29.37
C SER A 45 14.31 -20.20 -30.45
N THR A 46 14.80 -21.21 -31.16
CA THR A 46 13.93 -22.17 -31.84
C THR A 46 13.13 -22.86 -30.73
N THR A 47 11.95 -22.32 -30.42
CA THR A 47 10.92 -23.06 -29.72
C THR A 47 10.27 -23.96 -30.74
N ALA A 48 10.59 -25.25 -30.67
CA ALA A 48 9.81 -26.29 -31.29
C ALA A 48 8.35 -26.11 -30.87
N SER A 49 7.48 -25.88 -31.86
CA SER A 49 6.04 -25.80 -31.66
C SER A 49 5.51 -27.18 -31.28
N GLU A 50 5.56 -27.53 -30.00
CA GLU A 50 4.63 -28.51 -29.44
C GLU A 50 3.23 -27.89 -29.53
N ALA A 51 2.43 -28.41 -30.45
CA ALA A 51 1.00 -28.15 -30.51
C ALA A 51 0.37 -28.67 -29.21
N VAL A 52 0.32 -27.81 -28.20
CA VAL A 52 -0.52 -28.00 -27.02
C VAL A 52 -1.96 -27.93 -27.52
N SER A 53 -2.54 -29.11 -27.74
CA SER A 53 -3.97 -29.29 -27.90
C SER A 53 -4.67 -28.75 -26.66
N ASN A 54 -5.12 -27.49 -26.72
CA ASN A 54 -5.98 -26.89 -25.71
C ASN A 54 -7.30 -27.67 -25.72
N PRO A 55 -7.66 -28.42 -24.66
CA PRO A 55 -8.94 -29.12 -24.63
C PRO A 55 -10.07 -28.09 -24.78
N PRO A 56 -11.01 -28.26 -25.73
CA PRO A 56 -12.17 -27.40 -25.85
C PRO A 56 -13.09 -27.68 -24.66
N GLY A 57 -12.87 -26.98 -23.55
CA GLY A 57 -13.62 -27.24 -22.32
C GLY A 57 -13.04 -26.64 -21.04
N ALA A 58 -11.94 -25.90 -21.08
CA ALA A 58 -11.61 -24.99 -19.98
C ALA A 58 -12.60 -23.81 -20.06
N GLY A 59 -13.70 -23.90 -19.31
CA GLY A 59 -14.65 -22.80 -19.16
C GLY A 59 -13.89 -21.52 -18.84
N ALA A 60 -14.13 -20.47 -19.63
CA ALA A 60 -13.48 -19.19 -19.44
C ALA A 60 -13.65 -18.75 -17.99
N ALA A 61 -12.56 -18.44 -17.31
CA ALA A 61 -12.62 -17.81 -15.99
C ALA A 61 -13.21 -16.41 -16.16
N GLU A 62 -14.53 -16.30 -16.01
CA GLU A 62 -15.22 -15.01 -16.05
C GLU A 62 -14.98 -14.26 -14.74
N LEU A 63 -14.54 -13.01 -14.86
CA LEU A 63 -14.45 -12.12 -13.73
C LEU A 63 -15.87 -11.75 -13.27
N PRO A 64 -16.13 -11.73 -11.95
CA PRO A 64 -17.42 -11.29 -11.44
C PRO A 64 -17.70 -9.86 -11.88
N ALA A 65 -18.90 -9.65 -12.42
CA ALA A 65 -19.36 -8.32 -12.84
C ALA A 65 -19.51 -7.40 -11.62
N VAL A 66 -18.97 -6.18 -11.73
CA VAL A 66 -19.05 -5.16 -10.67
C VAL A 66 -19.99 -4.05 -11.14
N THR A 67 -21.17 -3.96 -10.51
CA THR A 67 -22.16 -2.91 -10.79
C THR A 67 -21.90 -1.70 -9.90
N VAL A 68 -21.88 -0.50 -10.49
CA VAL A 68 -21.64 0.77 -9.80
C VAL A 68 -22.67 1.82 -10.17
N THR A 69 -22.81 2.85 -9.33
CA THR A 69 -23.73 3.98 -9.54
C THR A 69 -23.01 5.30 -9.79
N ALA A 70 -21.85 5.26 -10.44
CA ALA A 70 -20.97 6.42 -10.64
C ALA A 70 -21.62 7.56 -11.44
N ARG A 71 -22.58 7.27 -12.33
CA ARG A 71 -23.32 8.25 -13.14
C ARG A 71 -24.77 8.46 -12.71
N ARG A 72 -25.11 8.13 -11.45
CA ARG A 72 -26.50 8.12 -10.93
C ARG A 72 -27.41 7.11 -11.65
N ARG A 73 -26.82 6.12 -12.31
CA ARG A 73 -27.46 4.96 -12.93
C ARG A 73 -26.58 3.75 -12.66
N GLU A 74 -27.22 2.59 -12.51
CA GLU A 74 -26.55 1.30 -12.39
C GLU A 74 -25.94 0.89 -13.74
N GLU A 75 -24.61 0.80 -13.78
CA GLU A 75 -23.82 0.43 -14.96
C GLU A 75 -22.66 -0.47 -14.51
N SER A 76 -22.13 -1.30 -15.41
CA SER A 76 -20.92 -2.08 -15.15
C SER A 76 -19.71 -1.15 -14.99
N ALA A 77 -18.84 -1.40 -14.02
CA ALA A 77 -17.63 -0.61 -13.80
C ALA A 77 -16.71 -0.52 -15.05
N GLN A 78 -16.79 -1.50 -15.96
CA GLN A 78 -16.01 -1.51 -17.21
C GLN A 78 -16.57 -0.57 -18.29
N ASP A 79 -17.88 -0.28 -18.24
CA ASP A 79 -18.56 0.55 -19.25
C ASP A 79 -18.56 2.03 -18.89
N VAL A 80 -18.24 2.39 -17.63
CA VAL A 80 -18.23 3.78 -17.20
C VAL A 80 -16.95 4.47 -17.68
N PRO A 81 -17.03 5.54 -18.49
CA PRO A 81 -15.85 6.21 -19.06
C PRO A 81 -15.22 7.20 -18.06
N ILE A 82 -14.98 6.78 -16.83
CA ILE A 82 -14.25 7.55 -15.80
C ILE A 82 -13.29 6.63 -15.03
N SER A 83 -12.16 7.17 -14.60
CA SER A 83 -11.30 6.43 -13.68
C SER A 83 -11.94 6.35 -12.29
N MET A 84 -12.08 5.13 -11.75
CA MET A 84 -12.62 4.92 -10.41
C MET A 84 -11.89 3.80 -9.68
N THR A 85 -12.02 3.80 -8.36
CA THR A 85 -11.60 2.71 -7.49
C THR A 85 -12.81 2.25 -6.72
N VAL A 86 -13.09 0.95 -6.77
CA VAL A 86 -14.22 0.34 -6.06
C VAL A 86 -13.66 -0.37 -4.83
N LEU A 87 -14.15 0.02 -3.65
CA LEU A 87 -13.79 -0.61 -2.38
C LEU A 87 -14.99 -1.41 -1.88
N ASN A 88 -14.81 -2.71 -1.68
CA ASN A 88 -15.84 -3.59 -1.13
C ASN A 88 -15.91 -3.45 0.40
N GLY A 89 -16.99 -3.93 1.01
CA GLY A 89 -17.21 -3.82 2.46
C GLY A 89 -16.08 -4.44 3.31
N GLU A 90 -15.52 -5.57 2.88
CA GLU A 90 -14.37 -6.20 3.57
C GLU A 90 -13.09 -5.36 3.47
N GLN A 91 -12.82 -4.78 2.28
CA GLN A 91 -11.67 -3.90 2.06
C GLN A 91 -11.81 -2.62 2.88
N LEU A 92 -13.01 -2.02 2.90
CA LEU A 92 -13.30 -0.86 3.74
C LEU A 92 -13.09 -1.15 5.23
N ARG A 93 -13.46 -2.35 5.70
CA ARG A 93 -13.25 -2.73 7.10
C ARG A 93 -11.77 -2.90 7.44
N ALA A 94 -10.97 -3.40 6.50
CA ALA A 94 -9.53 -3.54 6.65
C ALA A 94 -8.82 -2.17 6.58
N ASP A 95 -9.17 -1.35 5.59
CA ASP A 95 -8.48 -0.09 5.30
C ASP A 95 -8.93 1.05 6.21
N ALA A 96 -10.23 1.13 6.55
CA ALA A 96 -10.77 2.08 7.52
C ALA A 96 -10.94 1.47 8.92
N ALA A 97 -10.16 0.44 9.24
CA ALA A 97 -10.17 -0.19 10.56
C ALA A 97 -10.02 0.88 11.66
N PRO A 98 -10.62 0.69 12.85
CA PRO A 98 -10.61 1.69 13.93
C PRO A 98 -9.21 2.21 14.30
N GLN A 99 -8.17 1.41 14.06
CA GLN A 99 -6.78 1.73 14.33
C GLN A 99 -6.15 2.65 13.27
N ALA A 100 -6.57 2.53 12.00
CA ALA A 100 -6.07 3.35 10.90
C ALA A 100 -6.98 4.56 10.61
N GLY A 101 -8.25 4.47 10.99
CA GLY A 101 -9.25 5.50 10.75
C GLY A 101 -9.37 5.88 9.28
N VAL A 102 -9.81 7.11 9.02
CA VAL A 102 -10.03 7.60 7.65
C VAL A 102 -8.71 7.81 6.89
N ALA A 103 -7.58 7.90 7.59
CA ALA A 103 -6.26 7.99 6.99
C ALA A 103 -5.84 6.70 6.26
N GLY A 104 -6.41 5.55 6.63
CA GLY A 104 -6.13 4.29 5.95
C GLY A 104 -6.68 4.23 4.52
N LEU A 105 -7.77 4.94 4.22
CA LEU A 105 -8.36 5.01 2.88
C LEU A 105 -7.44 5.65 1.84
N ALA A 106 -6.51 6.51 2.25
CA ALA A 106 -5.51 7.09 1.34
C ALA A 106 -4.55 6.07 0.72
N ARG A 107 -4.49 4.86 1.29
CA ARG A 107 -3.62 3.79 0.77
C ARG A 107 -4.31 2.88 -0.25
N SER A 108 -5.64 2.88 -0.30
CA SER A 108 -6.40 1.97 -1.15
C SER A 108 -6.79 2.58 -2.50
N ALA A 109 -6.81 3.91 -2.60
CA ALA A 109 -7.11 4.63 -3.84
C ALA A 109 -5.90 5.41 -4.37
N PRO A 110 -5.56 5.28 -5.67
CA PRO A 110 -4.47 6.03 -6.27
C PRO A 110 -4.80 7.52 -6.31
N ASN A 111 -3.80 8.34 -6.02
CA ASN A 111 -3.92 9.81 -5.98
C ASN A 111 -4.97 10.32 -4.98
N LEU A 112 -5.28 9.56 -3.92
CA LEU A 112 -6.07 10.05 -2.79
C LEU A 112 -5.11 10.47 -1.66
N ALA A 113 -5.20 11.73 -1.26
CA ALA A 113 -4.44 12.29 -0.15
C ALA A 113 -5.40 12.70 0.98
N PHE A 114 -4.98 12.40 2.21
CA PHE A 114 -5.69 12.75 3.42
C PHE A 114 -4.77 13.59 4.31
N THR A 115 -5.26 14.73 4.78
CA THR A 115 -4.56 15.58 5.74
C THR A 115 -5.47 15.82 6.94
N ASP A 116 -4.97 15.47 8.12
CA ASP A 116 -5.62 15.76 9.40
C ASP A 116 -5.04 17.06 9.96
N THR A 117 -5.90 18.05 10.18
CA THR A 117 -5.52 19.38 10.71
C THR A 117 -5.78 19.47 12.23
N GLY A 118 -6.20 18.38 12.89
CA GLY A 118 -6.38 18.28 14.34
C GLY A 118 -7.69 18.85 14.88
N GLY A 119 -8.61 19.29 14.01
CA GLY A 119 -9.95 19.74 14.37
C GLY A 119 -11.01 18.69 14.00
N GLN A 120 -12.07 18.55 14.81
CA GLN A 120 -13.10 17.51 14.66
C GLN A 120 -13.79 17.46 13.29
N ASN A 121 -13.70 18.52 12.48
CA ASN A 121 -14.22 18.60 11.11
C ASN A 121 -13.20 19.19 10.11
N SER A 122 -11.91 19.20 10.46
CA SER A 122 -10.87 19.87 9.66
C SER A 122 -10.07 18.88 8.81
N ASN A 123 -10.70 17.76 8.45
CA ASN A 123 -10.09 16.71 7.64
C ASN A 123 -10.23 17.06 6.15
N VAL A 124 -9.09 17.19 5.48
CA VAL A 124 -9.06 17.54 4.06
C VAL A 124 -8.76 16.30 3.24
N PHE A 125 -9.67 15.98 2.33
CA PHE A 125 -9.46 14.98 1.29
C PHE A 125 -9.14 15.67 -0.02
N THR A 126 -8.12 15.17 -0.70
CA THR A 126 -7.71 15.65 -2.02
C THR A 126 -7.59 14.45 -2.95
N ILE A 127 -8.27 14.49 -4.10
CA ILE A 127 -8.24 13.47 -5.13
C ILE A 127 -7.58 14.08 -6.35
N ARG A 128 -6.44 13.54 -6.81
CA ARG A 128 -5.71 14.06 -7.97
C ARG A 128 -5.45 15.58 -7.91
N GLY A 129 -5.17 16.10 -6.71
CA GLY A 129 -4.90 17.52 -6.47
C GLY A 129 -6.13 18.41 -6.27
N VAL A 130 -7.36 17.88 -6.41
CA VAL A 130 -8.58 18.63 -6.11
C VAL A 130 -9.15 18.22 -4.75
N GLY A 131 -9.38 19.18 -3.87
CA GLY A 131 -9.86 18.93 -2.51
C GLY A 131 -10.84 20.00 -2.06
N SER A 132 -11.62 19.65 -1.03
CA SER A 132 -12.52 20.58 -0.37
C SER A 132 -11.89 21.02 0.94
N PHE A 133 -11.57 22.31 1.05
CA PHE A 133 -11.25 22.93 2.34
C PHE A 133 -12.50 23.70 2.78
N ALA A 134 -13.03 23.35 3.96
CA ALA A 134 -14.06 24.14 4.61
C ALA A 134 -13.38 24.89 5.77
N PRO A 135 -13.49 26.24 5.83
CA PRO A 135 -12.98 27.02 6.96
C PRO A 135 -13.80 26.80 8.24
#